data_AF-A0A556D026-F1
#
_entry.id   AF-A0A556D026-F1
#
_cell.length_a   1.000
_cell.length_b   1.000
_cell.length_c   1.000
_cell.angle_alpha   90.00
_cell.angle_beta   90.00
_cell.angle_gamma   90.00
#
_symmetry.space_group_name_H-M   'P 1'
#
loop_
_entity.id
_entity.type
_entity.pdbx_description
1 polymer ?
#
loop_
_entity_poly.entity_id
_entity_poly.type
_entity_poly.pdbx_seq_one_letter_code
_entity_poly.pdbx_strand_id
1 'polypeptide(L)'
;MKSRFIQNGYFLLLTFVTGLFYFCFYLIALLFSFTLSFTVIGIPLVIRVLQTTTPFIQFERIQTKIYTDISTDSYDRSITIDTSNWAQVKLVLTDRRNWSAVFWLMQKLVIGMFSLISAIIFYVMPLMLLLAPLLYQYIEMNIIFIQIDTFTKSLIVMFMGIAFTAISIRIVDGWTKKIGGYTRSMIRQLNR
;
A
#
# COMPACT_ATOMS: atom_id res chain seq x y z
N MET A 1 -4.89 10.23 -20.99
CA MET A 1 -4.76 8.79 -20.65
C MET A 1 -3.38 8.42 -20.10
N LYS A 2 -2.26 8.77 -20.77
CA LYS A 2 -0.88 8.45 -20.32
C LYS A 2 -0.54 8.85 -18.87
N SER A 3 -0.99 10.03 -18.42
CA SER A 3 -0.72 10.54 -17.06
C SER A 3 -1.31 9.66 -15.95
N ARG A 4 -2.52 9.11 -16.14
CA ARG A 4 -3.20 8.29 -15.11
C ARG A 4 -2.52 6.94 -14.91
N PHE A 5 -2.02 6.31 -15.98
CA PHE A 5 -1.31 5.03 -15.86
C PHE A 5 -0.01 5.15 -15.06
N ILE A 6 0.75 6.24 -15.24
CA ILE A 6 1.97 6.51 -14.47
C ILE A 6 1.62 6.84 -13.01
N GLN A 7 0.59 7.68 -12.80
CA GLN A 7 0.10 8.01 -11.45
C GLN A 7 -0.35 6.76 -10.69
N ASN A 8 -1.05 5.83 -11.36
CA ASN A 8 -1.49 4.58 -10.76
C ASN A 8 -0.32 3.67 -10.39
N GLY A 9 0.69 3.56 -11.26
CA GLY A 9 1.90 2.80 -10.96
C GLY A 9 2.64 3.37 -9.74
N TYR A 10 2.77 4.70 -9.67
CA TYR A 10 3.37 5.37 -8.52
C TYR A 10 2.54 5.14 -7.24
N PHE A 11 1.21 5.24 -7.33
CA PHE A 11 0.32 4.97 -6.21
C PHE A 11 0.44 3.53 -5.70
N LEU A 12 0.54 2.55 -6.59
CA LEU A 12 0.71 1.14 -6.23
C LEU A 12 2.03 0.91 -5.47
N LEU A 13 3.13 1.49 -5.97
CA LEU A 13 4.44 1.42 -5.29
C LEU A 13 4.43 2.14 -3.94
N LEU A 14 3.85 3.34 -3.88
CA LEU A 14 3.74 4.12 -2.65
C LEU A 14 2.87 3.39 -1.62
N THR A 15 1.80 2.71 -2.05
CA THR A 15 0.96 1.86 -1.18
C THR A 15 1.77 0.74 -0.54
N PHE A 16 2.70 0.13 -1.29
CA PHE A 16 3.62 -0.86 -0.73
C PHE A 16 4.61 -0.23 0.27
N VAL A 17 5.28 0.85 -0.11
CA VAL A 17 6.28 1.53 0.75
C VAL A 17 5.65 2.00 2.06
N THR A 18 4.47 2.60 2.00
CA THR A 18 3.73 3.04 3.20
C THR A 18 3.26 1.88 4.05
N GLY A 19 2.72 0.81 3.44
CA GLY A 19 2.34 -0.40 4.17
C GLY A 19 3.53 -1.05 4.89
N LEU A 20 4.69 -1.14 4.24
CA LEU A 20 5.93 -1.62 4.83
C LEU A 20 6.39 -0.71 5.98
N PHE A 21 6.39 0.59 5.76
CA PHE A 21 6.77 1.57 6.77
C PHE A 21 5.89 1.45 8.02
N TYR A 22 4.57 1.43 7.88
CA TYR A 22 3.66 1.30 9.03
C TYR A 22 3.84 -0.02 9.76
N PHE A 23 3.95 -1.12 9.03
CA PHE A 23 4.16 -2.42 9.64
C PHE A 23 5.45 -2.45 10.46
N CYS A 24 6.59 -2.07 9.87
CA CYS A 24 7.87 -2.03 10.56
C CYS A 24 7.85 -1.06 11.75
N PHE A 25 7.30 0.14 11.56
CA PHE A 25 7.21 1.15 12.61
C PHE A 25 6.41 0.63 13.80
N TYR A 26 5.18 0.13 13.59
CA TYR A 26 4.34 -0.34 14.68
C TYR A 26 4.87 -1.62 15.31
N LEU A 27 5.41 -2.55 14.52
CA LEU A 27 6.01 -3.77 15.05
C LEU A 27 7.16 -3.44 16.01
N ILE A 28 8.14 -2.64 15.57
CA ILE A 28 9.30 -2.28 16.38
C ILE A 28 8.87 -1.41 17.55
N ALA A 29 8.09 -0.36 17.31
CA ALA A 29 7.71 0.59 18.34
C ALA A 29 6.85 -0.05 19.43
N LEU A 30 5.88 -0.91 19.08
CA LEU A 30 5.07 -1.62 20.09
C LEU A 30 5.89 -2.66 20.83
N LEU A 31 6.70 -3.48 20.16
CA LEU A 31 7.56 -4.47 20.84
C LEU A 31 8.52 -3.78 21.81
N PHE A 32 9.14 -2.69 21.39
CA PHE A 32 10.04 -1.89 22.23
C PHE A 32 9.27 -1.27 23.41
N SER A 33 8.10 -0.69 23.16
CA SER A 33 7.25 -0.09 24.21
C SER A 33 6.79 -1.12 25.23
N PHE A 34 6.34 -2.30 24.77
CA PHE A 34 5.87 -3.37 25.64
C PHE A 34 7.02 -3.95 26.48
N THR A 35 8.20 -4.12 25.88
CA THR A 35 9.40 -4.56 26.61
C THR A 35 9.79 -3.54 27.68
N LEU A 36 9.73 -2.25 27.37
CA LEU A 36 9.96 -1.18 28.34
C LEU A 36 8.78 -0.97 29.31
N SER A 37 7.63 -1.61 29.13
CA SER A 37 6.42 -1.36 29.94
C SER A 37 6.59 -1.78 31.40
N PHE A 38 7.51 -2.71 31.66
CA PHE A 38 7.96 -3.02 33.03
C PHE A 38 8.67 -1.84 33.71
N THR A 39 9.14 -0.87 32.94
CA THR A 39 9.72 0.38 33.44
C THR A 39 8.68 1.51 33.40
N VAL A 40 8.90 2.55 34.21
CA VAL A 40 8.06 3.76 34.24
C VAL A 40 7.96 4.44 32.86
N ILE A 41 8.93 4.22 31.97
CA ILE A 41 9.04 4.86 30.67
C ILE A 41 8.16 4.17 29.60
N GLY A 42 7.89 2.87 29.72
CA GLY A 42 7.24 2.13 28.63
C GLY A 42 5.77 2.49 28.42
N ILE A 43 5.01 2.75 29.48
CA ILE A 43 3.59 3.15 29.38
C ILE A 43 3.45 4.48 28.59
N PRO A 44 4.17 5.56 28.94
CA PRO A 44 4.21 6.77 28.11
C PRO A 44 4.60 6.51 26.65
N LEU A 45 5.52 5.57 26.41
CA LEU A 45 5.99 5.22 25.07
C LEU A 45 4.89 4.57 24.22
N VAL A 46 4.11 3.63 24.78
CA VAL A 46 2.94 3.05 24.10
C VAL A 46 1.96 4.14 23.67
N ILE A 47 1.68 5.10 24.56
CA ILE A 47 0.74 6.19 24.27
C ILE A 47 1.25 7.04 23.10
N ARG A 48 2.54 7.38 23.10
CA ARG A 48 3.16 8.12 21.99
C ARG A 48 3.03 7.38 20.67
N VAL A 49 3.21 6.07 20.66
CA VAL A 49 3.01 5.22 19.48
C VAL A 49 1.55 5.21 19.02
N LEU A 50 0.59 5.15 19.95
CA LEU A 50 -0.83 5.25 19.59
C LEU A 50 -1.18 6.63 19.01
N GLN A 51 -0.57 7.71 19.50
CA GLN A 51 -0.76 9.07 19.01
C GLN A 51 -0.32 9.24 17.54
N THR A 52 0.72 8.52 17.08
CA THR A 52 1.17 8.62 15.66
C THR A 52 0.17 8.04 14.66
N THR A 53 -0.82 7.29 15.12
CA THR A 53 -1.88 6.71 14.28
C THR A 53 -2.73 7.77 13.58
N THR A 54 -3.01 8.88 14.27
CA THR A 54 -3.80 9.99 13.72
C THR A 54 -3.13 10.62 12.49
N PRO A 55 -1.88 11.11 12.56
CA PRO A 55 -1.22 11.68 11.40
C PRO A 55 -1.00 10.65 10.28
N PHE A 56 -0.80 9.36 10.59
CA PHE A 56 -0.67 8.33 9.55
C PHE A 56 -1.98 8.10 8.79
N ILE A 57 -3.13 8.05 9.47
CA ILE A 57 -4.44 7.96 8.79
C ILE A 57 -4.71 9.21 7.94
N GLN A 58 -4.30 10.40 8.41
CA GLN A 58 -4.44 11.62 7.61
C GLN A 58 -3.54 11.61 6.37
N PHE A 59 -2.31 11.10 6.50
CA PHE A 59 -1.41 10.91 5.37
C PHE A 59 -2.02 9.97 4.31
N GLU A 60 -2.60 8.86 4.75
CA GLU A 60 -3.32 7.90 3.90
C GLU A 60 -4.49 8.54 3.14
N ARG A 61 -5.24 9.41 3.82
CA ARG A 61 -6.32 10.19 3.22
C ARG A 61 -5.79 11.16 2.16
N ILE A 62 -4.72 11.88 2.44
CA ILE A 62 -4.11 12.83 1.50
C ILE A 62 -3.60 12.08 0.26
N GLN A 63 -2.89 10.96 0.47
CA GLN A 63 -2.42 10.11 -0.62
C GLN A 63 -3.59 9.63 -1.49
N THR A 64 -4.63 9.05 -0.87
CA THR A 64 -5.80 8.54 -1.60
C THR A 64 -6.53 9.65 -2.37
N LYS A 65 -6.62 10.85 -1.79
CA LYS A 65 -7.22 12.01 -2.45
C LYS A 65 -6.39 12.47 -3.66
N ILE A 66 -5.07 12.57 -3.52
CA ILE A 66 -4.18 13.03 -4.61
C ILE A 66 -4.19 12.05 -5.77
N TYR A 67 -4.11 10.75 -5.50
CA TYR A 67 -3.88 9.74 -6.53
C TYR A 67 -5.15 9.06 -7.06
N THR A 68 -6.22 9.01 -6.27
CA THR A 68 -7.46 8.31 -6.65
C THR A 68 -8.67 9.25 -6.75
N ASP A 69 -8.53 10.52 -6.36
CA ASP A 69 -9.61 11.53 -6.31
C ASP A 69 -10.82 11.09 -5.45
N ILE A 70 -10.61 10.11 -4.56
CA ILE A 70 -11.64 9.65 -3.63
C ILE A 70 -11.55 10.52 -2.38
N SER A 71 -12.55 11.38 -2.19
CA SER A 71 -12.73 12.09 -0.94
C SER A 71 -13.19 11.12 0.16
N THR A 72 -12.49 11.17 1.29
CA THR A 72 -12.84 10.44 2.51
C THR A 72 -13.13 11.45 3.62
N ASP A 73 -13.98 11.06 4.58
CA ASP A 73 -14.33 11.90 5.72
C ASP A 73 -13.09 12.25 6.56
N SER A 74 -13.15 13.36 7.30
CA SER A 74 -12.07 13.70 8.23
C SER A 74 -12.00 12.64 9.33
N TYR A 75 -10.78 12.21 9.67
CA TYR A 75 -10.53 11.50 10.91
C TYR A 75 -10.24 12.55 11.97
N ASP A 76 -11.30 12.97 12.68
CA ASP A 76 -11.30 14.17 13.53
C ASP A 76 -10.83 13.94 14.97
N ARG A 77 -10.17 12.80 15.23
CA ARG A 77 -9.77 12.46 16.60
C ARG A 77 -8.31 12.80 16.84
N SER A 78 -8.06 13.97 17.43
CA SER A 78 -6.77 14.29 18.04
C SER A 78 -6.66 13.60 19.39
N ILE A 79 -5.65 12.74 19.53
CA ILE A 79 -5.31 12.11 20.81
C ILE A 79 -4.37 13.07 21.55
N THR A 80 -4.90 14.18 22.08
CA THR A 80 -4.14 15.09 22.96
C THR A 80 -4.34 14.62 24.39
N ILE A 81 -3.34 13.96 24.97
CA ILE A 81 -3.39 13.42 26.33
C ILE A 81 -2.30 14.03 27.16
N ASP A 82 -2.64 14.43 28.38
CA ASP A 82 -1.68 14.73 29.43
C ASP A 82 -1.29 13.42 30.14
N THR A 83 -0.04 12.99 29.97
CA THR A 83 0.50 11.76 30.57
C THR A 83 0.49 11.77 32.10
N SER A 84 0.27 12.93 32.72
CA SER A 84 0.14 13.08 34.18
C SER A 84 -1.17 12.49 34.73
N ASN A 85 -2.23 12.40 33.91
CA ASN A 85 -3.53 11.92 34.35
C ASN A 85 -3.74 10.43 34.05
N TRP A 86 -3.53 9.58 35.06
CA TRP A 86 -3.70 8.12 34.94
C TRP A 86 -5.14 7.71 34.52
N ALA A 87 -6.18 8.49 34.84
CA ALA A 87 -7.52 8.16 34.34
C ALA A 87 -7.59 8.23 32.80
N GLN A 88 -6.93 9.24 32.20
CA GLN A 88 -6.88 9.41 30.74
C GLN A 88 -5.97 8.39 30.06
N VAL A 89 -4.82 8.08 30.66
CA VAL A 89 -3.90 7.07 30.14
C VAL A 89 -4.57 5.69 30.07
N LYS A 90 -5.31 5.29 31.11
CA LYS A 90 -6.05 4.02 31.12
C LYS A 90 -7.13 3.99 30.05
N LEU A 91 -7.86 5.09 29.85
CA LEU A 91 -8.89 5.19 28.81
C LEU A 91 -8.30 4.97 27.41
N VAL A 92 -7.15 5.58 27.12
CA VAL A 92 -6.53 5.52 25.79
C VAL A 92 -5.95 4.14 25.49
N LEU A 93 -5.33 3.51 26.50
CA LEU A 93 -4.79 2.15 26.37
C LEU A 93 -5.89 1.10 26.26
N THR A 94 -7.06 1.33 26.87
CA THR A 94 -8.19 0.40 26.82
C THR A 94 -9.10 0.68 25.62
N ASP A 95 -8.92 1.80 24.91
CA ASP A 95 -9.74 2.15 23.77
C ASP A 95 -9.49 1.19 22.59
N ARG A 96 -10.49 0.33 22.35
CA ARG A 96 -10.49 -0.64 21.25
C ARG A 96 -10.29 0.02 19.90
N ARG A 97 -10.73 1.28 19.73
CA ARG A 97 -10.63 2.01 18.46
C ARG A 97 -9.18 2.35 18.11
N ASN A 98 -8.35 2.69 19.09
CA ASN A 98 -6.92 2.99 18.87
C ASN A 98 -6.17 1.74 18.41
N TRP A 99 -6.41 0.60 19.06
CA TRP A 99 -5.82 -0.67 18.65
C TRP A 99 -6.33 -1.14 17.28
N SER A 100 -7.61 -0.91 16.99
CA SER A 100 -8.17 -1.17 15.67
C SER A 100 -7.48 -0.32 14.60
N ALA A 101 -7.22 0.96 14.87
CA ALA A 101 -6.55 1.86 13.95
C ALA A 101 -5.11 1.40 13.61
N VAL A 102 -4.34 0.97 14.62
CA VAL A 102 -3.03 0.36 14.42
C VAL A 102 -3.15 -0.93 13.59
N PHE A 103 -4.10 -1.79 13.92
CA PHE A 103 -4.33 -3.04 13.18
C PHE A 103 -4.64 -2.80 11.70
N TRP A 104 -5.51 -1.83 11.40
CA TRP A 104 -5.84 -1.44 10.01
C TRP A 104 -4.62 -0.92 9.25
N LEU A 105 -3.74 -0.15 9.90
CA LEU A 105 -2.49 0.33 9.28
C LEU A 105 -1.49 -0.80 9.07
N MET A 106 -1.34 -1.73 10.02
CA MET A 106 -0.46 -2.89 9.87
C MET A 106 -0.92 -3.83 8.75
N GLN A 107 -2.23 -4.04 8.61
CA GLN A 107 -2.80 -4.88 7.54
C GLN A 107 -2.56 -4.29 6.13
N LYS A 108 -2.26 -2.99 6.05
CA LYS A 108 -1.91 -2.33 4.78
C LYS A 108 -0.69 -2.95 4.10
N LEU A 109 0.24 -3.56 4.85
CA LEU A 109 1.36 -4.30 4.25
C LEU A 109 0.89 -5.40 3.29
N VAL A 110 -0.14 -6.16 3.66
CA VAL A 110 -0.68 -7.25 2.83
C VAL A 110 -1.22 -6.68 1.52
N ILE A 111 -1.95 -5.57 1.59
CA ILE A 111 -2.46 -4.85 0.41
C ILE A 111 -1.31 -4.29 -0.43
N GLY A 112 -0.29 -3.75 0.23
CA GLY A 112 0.94 -3.29 -0.37
C GLY A 112 1.67 -4.39 -1.13
N MET A 113 1.75 -5.60 -0.59
CA MET A 113 2.36 -6.75 -1.27
C MET A 113 1.59 -7.12 -2.54
N PHE A 114 0.26 -7.22 -2.46
CA PHE A 114 -0.57 -7.46 -3.65
C PHE A 114 -0.41 -6.36 -4.68
N SER A 115 -0.32 -5.10 -4.23
CA SER A 115 -0.06 -3.94 -5.06
C SER A 115 1.29 -4.05 -5.79
N LEU A 116 2.37 -4.41 -5.08
CA LEU A 116 3.69 -4.61 -5.67
C LEU A 116 3.70 -5.75 -6.72
N ILE A 117 3.12 -6.90 -6.38
CA ILE A 117 3.00 -8.04 -7.30
C ILE A 117 2.24 -7.62 -8.56
N SER A 118 1.11 -6.91 -8.40
CA SER A 118 0.32 -6.41 -9.52
C SER A 118 1.12 -5.42 -10.38
N ALA A 119 1.89 -4.51 -9.76
CA ALA A 119 2.73 -3.58 -10.48
C ALA A 119 3.82 -4.30 -11.29
N ILE A 120 4.46 -5.32 -10.71
CA ILE A 120 5.47 -6.13 -11.43
C ILE A 120 4.82 -6.83 -12.63
N ILE A 121 3.69 -7.52 -12.43
CA ILE A 121 3.02 -8.25 -13.52
C ILE A 121 2.55 -7.29 -14.62
N PHE A 122 1.87 -6.20 -14.26
CA PHE A 122 1.21 -5.32 -15.23
C PHE A 122 2.12 -4.27 -15.88
N TYR A 123 3.33 -4.04 -15.36
CA TYR A 123 4.30 -3.12 -15.96
C TYR A 123 5.52 -3.85 -16.53
N VAL A 124 6.07 -4.85 -15.84
CA VAL A 124 7.30 -5.55 -16.28
C VAL A 124 7.01 -6.56 -17.38
N MET A 125 5.94 -7.37 -17.27
CA MET A 125 5.62 -8.35 -18.33
C MET A 125 5.30 -7.68 -19.68
N PRO A 126 4.40 -6.69 -19.79
CA PRO A 126 4.16 -6.06 -21.08
C PRO A 126 5.40 -5.35 -21.63
N LEU A 127 6.27 -4.80 -20.76
CA LEU A 127 7.53 -4.21 -21.20
C LEU A 127 8.46 -5.26 -21.82
N MET A 128 8.60 -6.44 -21.20
CA MET A 128 9.37 -7.56 -21.78
C MET A 128 8.78 -8.03 -23.11
N LEU A 129 7.45 -8.17 -23.20
CA LEU A 129 6.78 -8.58 -24.43
C LEU A 129 6.95 -7.56 -25.57
N LEU A 130 6.90 -6.26 -25.25
CA LEU A 130 7.15 -5.19 -26.22
C LEU A 130 8.61 -5.16 -26.69
N LEU A 131 9.55 -5.50 -25.82
CA LEU A 131 10.98 -5.60 -26.13
C LEU A 131 11.39 -6.97 -26.69
N ALA A 132 10.45 -7.90 -26.86
CA ALA A 132 10.70 -9.23 -27.39
C ALA A 132 11.51 -9.24 -28.71
N PRO A 133 11.22 -8.41 -29.73
CA PRO A 133 11.99 -8.41 -30.99
C PRO A 133 13.43 -7.89 -30.84
N LEU A 134 13.78 -7.23 -29.74
CA LEU A 134 15.17 -6.88 -29.42
C LEU A 134 15.84 -7.93 -28.52
N LEU A 135 15.08 -8.48 -27.56
CA LEU A 135 15.62 -9.39 -26.55
C LEU A 135 15.80 -10.83 -27.04
N TYR A 136 15.12 -11.26 -28.12
CA TYR A 136 15.19 -12.64 -28.60
C TYR A 136 16.60 -13.08 -29.06
N GLN A 137 17.48 -12.14 -29.38
CA GLN A 137 18.87 -12.43 -29.74
C GLN A 137 19.79 -12.60 -28.52
N TYR A 138 19.41 -12.07 -27.36
CA TYR A 138 20.26 -12.03 -26.17
C TYR A 138 19.76 -12.94 -25.04
N ILE A 139 18.46 -13.25 -25.03
CA ILE A 139 17.79 -13.99 -23.96
C ILE A 139 16.96 -15.08 -24.60
N GLU A 140 17.16 -16.32 -24.15
CA GLU A 140 16.28 -17.44 -24.49
C GLU A 140 14.90 -17.20 -23.88
N MET A 141 13.98 -16.66 -24.68
CA MET A 141 12.60 -16.45 -24.26
C MET A 141 11.75 -17.66 -24.66
N ASN A 142 11.35 -18.43 -23.65
CA ASN A 142 10.41 -19.54 -23.82
C ASN A 142 9.04 -19.12 -23.25
N ILE A 143 8.04 -19.00 -24.11
CA ILE A 143 6.67 -18.67 -23.71
C ILE A 143 5.82 -19.91 -23.94
N ILE A 144 5.27 -20.49 -22.86
CA ILE A 144 4.30 -21.60 -22.89
C ILE A 144 4.75 -22.70 -23.87
N PHE A 145 5.98 -23.19 -23.70
CA PHE A 145 6.60 -24.26 -24.49
C PHE A 145 6.99 -23.93 -25.94
N ILE A 146 6.89 -22.67 -26.38
CA ILE A 146 7.37 -22.22 -27.69
C ILE A 146 8.62 -21.35 -27.50
N GLN A 147 9.75 -21.82 -28.05
CA GLN A 147 10.96 -21.00 -28.16
C GLN A 147 10.79 -19.93 -29.24
N ILE A 148 11.09 -18.69 -28.86
CA ILE A 148 11.06 -17.52 -29.74
C ILE A 148 12.45 -17.36 -30.34
N ASP A 149 12.73 -18.19 -31.34
CA ASP A 149 13.98 -18.24 -32.10
C ASP A 149 13.96 -17.35 -33.37
N THR A 150 12.76 -16.99 -33.83
CA THR A 150 12.53 -16.35 -35.13
C THR A 150 11.98 -14.94 -34.96
N PHE A 151 12.45 -14.01 -35.81
CA PHE A 151 11.97 -12.61 -35.85
C PHE A 151 10.44 -12.52 -36.03
N THR A 152 9.84 -13.39 -36.84
CA THR A 152 8.38 -13.44 -37.02
C THR A 152 7.65 -13.82 -35.73
N LYS A 153 8.19 -14.76 -34.95
CA LYS A 153 7.61 -15.17 -33.66
C LYS A 153 7.69 -14.02 -32.65
N SER A 154 8.81 -13.30 -32.60
CA SER A 154 8.98 -12.16 -31.69
C SER A 154 8.08 -10.97 -32.04
N LEU A 155 7.79 -10.75 -33.33
CA LEU A 155 6.79 -9.77 -33.78
C LEU A 155 5.38 -10.11 -33.30
N ILE A 156 4.96 -11.37 -33.41
CA ILE A 156 3.64 -11.82 -32.91
C ILE A 156 3.53 -11.61 -31.39
N VAL A 157 4.60 -11.92 -30.65
CA VAL A 157 4.69 -11.70 -29.21
C VAL A 157 4.61 -10.22 -28.86
N MET A 158 5.23 -9.34 -29.65
CA MET A 158 5.11 -7.89 -29.50
C MET A 158 3.67 -7.41 -29.66
N PHE A 159 2.95 -7.88 -30.69
CA PHE A 159 1.53 -7.55 -30.88
C PHE A 159 0.65 -8.06 -29.72
N MET A 160 0.94 -9.26 -29.21
CA MET A 160 0.29 -9.80 -28.02
C MET A 160 0.58 -8.93 -26.78
N GLY A 161 1.81 -8.44 -26.64
CA GLY A 161 2.23 -7.49 -25.60
C GLY A 161 1.47 -6.16 -25.66
N ILE A 162 1.20 -5.63 -26.86
CA ILE A 162 0.39 -4.41 -27.04
C ILE A 162 -1.05 -4.66 -26.53
N ALA A 163 -1.67 -5.78 -26.93
CA ALA A 163 -3.00 -6.16 -26.45
C ALA A 163 -3.03 -6.34 -24.92
N PHE A 164 -2.01 -6.99 -24.36
CA PHE A 164 -1.86 -7.18 -22.93
C PHE A 164 -1.71 -5.85 -22.18
N THR A 165 -0.97 -4.89 -22.75
CA THR A 165 -0.82 -3.54 -22.18
C THR A 165 -2.16 -2.81 -22.13
N ALA A 166 -3.00 -2.94 -23.16
CA ALA A 166 -4.32 -2.31 -23.15
C ALA A 166 -5.23 -2.89 -22.05
N ILE A 167 -5.13 -4.20 -21.80
CA ILE A 167 -5.85 -4.90 -20.73
C ILE A 167 -5.30 -4.49 -19.36
N SER A 168 -3.97 -4.40 -19.21
CA SER A 168 -3.31 -4.08 -17.95
C SER A 168 -3.71 -2.69 -17.44
N ILE A 169 -3.83 -1.70 -18.32
CA ILE A 169 -4.28 -0.35 -17.97
C ILE A 169 -5.66 -0.40 -17.28
N ARG A 170 -6.62 -1.15 -17.84
CA ARG A 170 -7.97 -1.26 -17.26
C ARG A 170 -7.98 -1.97 -15.92
N ILE A 171 -7.16 -3.01 -15.77
CA ILE A 171 -7.07 -3.77 -14.53
C ILE A 171 -6.44 -2.91 -13.43
N VAL A 172 -5.33 -2.24 -13.73
CA VAL A 172 -4.63 -1.35 -12.78
C VAL A 172 -5.56 -0.22 -12.32
N ASP A 173 -6.29 0.43 -13.23
CA ASP A 173 -7.28 1.46 -12.87
C ASP A 173 -8.33 0.94 -11.88
N GLY A 174 -8.84 -0.28 -12.11
CA GLY A 174 -9.80 -0.94 -11.22
C GLY A 174 -9.21 -1.27 -9.84
N TRP A 175 -7.97 -1.76 -9.81
CA TRP A 175 -7.25 -2.08 -8.58
C TRP A 175 -6.97 -0.84 -7.73
N THR A 176 -6.48 0.24 -8.34
CA THR A 176 -6.26 1.53 -7.66
C THR A 176 -7.54 2.02 -6.99
N LYS A 177 -8.69 1.92 -7.67
CA LYS A 177 -9.99 2.30 -7.08
C LYS A 177 -10.37 1.42 -5.89
N LYS A 178 -10.12 0.11 -5.95
CA LYS A 178 -10.38 -0.79 -4.81
C LYS A 178 -9.50 -0.46 -3.61
N ILE A 179 -8.22 -0.16 -3.84
CA ILE A 179 -7.27 0.26 -2.78
C ILE A 179 -7.71 1.59 -2.17
N GLY A 180 -8.09 2.59 -2.97
CA GLY A 180 -8.66 3.84 -2.43
C GLY A 180 -9.97 3.61 -1.67
N GLY A 181 -10.78 2.64 -2.09
CA GLY A 181 -11.97 2.18 -1.37
C GLY A 181 -11.67 1.54 -0.02
N TYR A 182 -10.54 0.85 0.13
CA TYR A 182 -10.07 0.32 1.42
C TYR A 182 -9.81 1.46 2.41
N THR A 183 -9.12 2.53 2.00
CA THR A 183 -8.88 3.72 2.85
C THR A 183 -10.20 4.35 3.31
N ARG A 184 -11.21 4.41 2.42
CA ARG A 184 -12.56 4.88 2.76
C ARG A 184 -13.25 3.96 3.78
N SER A 185 -13.17 2.65 3.60
CA SER A 185 -13.73 1.67 4.53
C SER A 185 -13.06 1.75 5.90
N MET A 186 -11.73 1.87 5.92
CA MET A 186 -10.93 2.03 7.14
C MET A 186 -11.41 3.25 7.93
N ILE A 187 -11.48 4.44 7.30
CA ILE A 187 -11.93 5.67 7.97
C ILE A 187 -13.39 5.53 8.45
N ARG A 188 -14.28 4.92 7.66
CA ARG A 188 -15.68 4.73 8.04
C ARG A 188 -15.85 3.80 9.24
N GLN A 189 -15.08 2.71 9.30
CA GLN A 189 -15.10 1.79 10.44
C GLN A 189 -14.46 2.41 11.66
N LEU A 190 -13.39 3.17 11.47
CA LEU A 190 -12.76 3.90 12.55
C LEU A 190 -13.67 5.00 13.07
N ASN A 191 -14.51 5.64 12.26
CA ASN A 191 -15.43 6.70 12.73
C ASN A 191 -16.71 6.19 13.43
N ARG A 192 -17.02 4.89 13.34
CA ARG A 192 -18.11 4.27 14.12
C ARG A 192 -17.71 4.08 15.58
#